data_AF-A0A935W8B6-F1
#
_entry.id   AF-A0A935W8B6-F1
#
_cell.length_a   1.000
_cell.length_b   1.000
_cell.length_c   1.000
_cell.angle_alpha   90.00
_cell.angle_beta   90.00
_cell.angle_gamma   90.00
#
_symmetry.space_group_name_H-M   'P 1'
#
loop_
_entity.id
_entity.type
_entity.pdbx_description
1 polymer ?
#
loop_
_entity_poly.entity_id
_entity_poly.type
_entity_poly.pdbx_seq_one_letter_code
_entity_poly.pdbx_strand_id
1 'polypeptide(L)'
;MDGGADCMGRMPVCEQRGDWYRPNGSGRTFYIGKRTNGKFCRVYEKGKALGDAKSEWVRVEVEFKSVDRVLPFDLLLNPGQYLAGAYPMFEWIKDTACRIACVKNAVEATYKSTVVWLKRQCGKALAFVAEMEGGAQAALDLVGVKGRVPVRIDRAAPDISQAGVPVHKQERFVLPLDVRIDMSIAAM
;
A
#
# COMPACT_ATOMS: atom_id res chain seq x y z
N MET A 1 9.53 21.16 1.98
CA MET A 1 10.30 20.51 3.06
C MET A 1 10.06 19.03 2.94
N ASP A 2 10.97 18.33 2.27
CA ASP A 2 10.83 16.92 1.94
C ASP A 2 11.22 16.12 3.17
N GLY A 3 10.29 15.94 4.12
CA GLY A 3 10.53 15.29 5.41
C GLY A 3 10.83 13.79 5.34
N GLY A 4 11.21 13.26 4.17
CA GLY A 4 11.64 11.87 3.93
C GLY A 4 10.63 10.78 4.29
N ALA A 5 9.41 11.17 4.66
CA ALA A 5 8.34 10.28 5.10
C ALA A 5 7.35 9.96 3.98
N ASP A 6 7.43 10.67 2.86
CA ASP A 6 6.55 10.48 1.74
C ASP A 6 6.83 9.14 1.06
N CYS A 7 5.77 8.50 0.59
CA CYS A 7 5.87 7.30 -0.23
C CYS A 7 4.92 7.49 -1.39
N MET A 8 5.47 7.67 -2.59
CA MET A 8 4.72 7.95 -3.81
C MET A 8 3.97 9.29 -3.79
N GLY A 9 4.62 10.36 -3.29
CA GLY A 9 4.16 11.75 -3.46
C GLY A 9 3.05 12.20 -2.52
N ARG A 10 2.66 11.41 -1.52
CA ARG A 10 1.75 11.85 -0.45
C ARG A 10 2.43 11.71 0.91
N MET A 11 2.51 12.81 1.64
CA MET A 11 2.99 12.80 3.02
C MET A 11 2.00 12.04 3.93
N PRO A 12 2.50 11.13 4.77
CA PRO A 12 1.68 10.45 5.77
C PRO A 12 1.25 11.43 6.87
N VAL A 13 0.18 11.07 7.56
CA VAL A 13 -0.19 11.74 8.82
C VAL A 13 0.85 11.38 9.87
N CYS A 14 1.31 12.38 10.63
CA CYS A 14 2.22 12.17 11.75
C CYS A 14 1.53 12.52 13.07
N GLU A 15 1.84 11.77 14.13
CA GLU A 15 1.29 11.99 15.46
C GLU A 15 2.42 11.95 16.51
N GLN A 16 2.42 12.96 17.39
CA GLN A 16 3.35 13.07 18.51
C GLN A 16 2.64 12.60 19.79
N ARG A 17 3.16 11.54 20.42
CA ARG A 17 2.62 11.00 21.67
C ARG A 17 3.66 11.05 22.79
N GLY A 18 3.22 11.39 23.99
CA GLY A 18 4.05 11.46 25.17
C GLY A 18 4.66 12.83 25.36
N ASP A 19 5.91 12.85 25.79
CA ASP A 19 6.49 13.94 26.54
C ASP A 19 7.14 15.04 25.67
N TRP A 20 6.35 15.61 24.76
CA TRP A 20 6.83 16.55 23.74
C TRP A 20 6.87 18.00 24.23
N TYR A 21 5.84 18.44 24.95
CA TYR A 21 5.72 19.84 25.41
C TYR A 21 6.32 20.09 26.80
N ARG A 22 6.21 19.14 27.74
CA ARG A 22 6.66 19.31 29.13
C ARG A 22 7.46 18.11 29.66
N PRO A 23 8.75 18.01 29.29
CA PRO A 23 9.62 16.90 29.64
C PRO A 23 9.57 16.48 31.12
N ASN A 24 8.97 15.34 31.41
CA ASN A 24 8.87 14.67 32.71
C ASN A 24 9.61 13.31 32.78
N GLY A 25 10.22 12.87 31.68
CA GLY A 25 11.03 11.64 31.64
C GLY A 25 10.26 10.38 31.24
N SER A 26 8.95 10.47 30.99
CA SER A 26 8.13 9.35 30.47
C SER A 26 8.47 8.96 29.03
N GLY A 27 9.15 9.85 28.31
CA GLY A 27 9.66 9.63 26.96
C GLY A 27 8.70 10.00 25.83
N ARG A 28 9.25 10.02 24.63
CA ARG A 28 8.58 10.48 23.41
C ARG A 28 8.36 9.33 22.44
N THR A 29 7.24 9.38 21.75
CA THR A 29 6.90 8.47 20.66
C THR A 29 6.37 9.28 19.49
N PHE A 30 6.90 9.01 18.30
CA PHE A 30 6.48 9.60 17.04
C PHE A 30 5.90 8.53 16.13
N TYR A 31 4.69 8.77 15.65
CA TYR A 31 4.01 7.89 14.71
C TYR A 31 4.00 8.49 13.31
N ILE A 32 4.22 7.63 12.32
CA ILE A 32 4.17 7.98 10.90
C ILE A 32 3.18 7.04 10.21
N GLY A 33 2.14 7.62 9.62
CA GLY A 33 1.02 6.90 9.01
C GLY A 33 -0.08 6.57 10.02
N LYS A 34 -1.05 5.77 9.57
CA LYS A 34 -2.16 5.29 10.40
C LYS A 34 -2.02 3.79 10.63
N ARG A 35 -2.34 3.34 11.84
CA ARG A 35 -2.29 1.90 12.21
C ARG A 35 -3.26 1.02 11.41
N THR A 36 -4.31 1.60 10.81
CA THR A 36 -5.26 0.91 9.93
C THR A 36 -4.68 0.61 8.54
N ASN A 37 -3.59 1.26 8.14
CA ASN A 37 -3.03 1.12 6.81
C ASN A 37 -2.07 -0.07 6.72
N GLY A 38 -1.65 -0.41 5.49
CA GLY A 38 -0.70 -1.48 5.21
C GLY A 38 0.72 -1.25 5.73
N LYS A 39 1.06 -0.04 6.17
CA LYS A 39 2.36 0.34 6.72
C LYS A 39 2.19 1.43 7.77
N PHE A 40 2.80 1.22 8.94
CA PHE A 40 2.77 2.16 10.07
C PHE A 40 4.12 2.15 10.79
N CYS A 41 4.66 3.32 11.11
CA CYS A 41 5.96 3.42 11.80
C CYS A 41 5.83 4.05 13.18
N ARG A 42 6.63 3.55 14.12
CA ARG A 42 6.81 4.07 15.47
C ARG A 42 8.28 4.31 15.72
N VAL A 43 8.62 5.54 16.08
CA VAL A 43 9.95 5.90 16.58
C VAL A 43 9.78 6.31 18.03
N TYR A 44 10.43 5.61 18.96
CA TYR A 44 10.24 5.88 20.38
C TYR A 44 11.50 5.66 21.22
N GLU A 45 11.59 6.40 22.32
CA GLU A 45 12.66 6.29 23.30
C GLU A 45 12.46 5.00 24.12
N LYS A 46 13.06 3.90 23.65
CA LYS A 46 12.89 2.56 24.22
C LYS A 46 13.43 2.46 25.64
N GLY A 47 14.56 3.09 25.93
CA GLY A 47 15.15 3.04 27.26
C GLY A 47 14.23 3.66 28.32
N LYS A 48 13.62 4.81 28.00
CA LYS A 48 12.62 5.46 28.87
C LYS A 48 11.37 4.59 29.04
N ALA A 49 10.91 3.94 27.96
CA ALA A 49 9.81 2.98 28.04
C ALA A 49 10.12 1.75 28.91
N LEU A 50 11.40 1.44 29.16
CA LEU A 50 11.85 0.38 30.06
C LEU A 50 12.18 0.89 31.49
N GLY A 51 11.94 2.18 31.76
CA GLY A 51 12.15 2.79 33.08
C GLY A 51 13.46 3.56 33.25
N ASP A 52 14.34 3.59 32.24
CA ASP A 52 15.56 4.40 32.29
C ASP A 52 15.33 5.77 31.64
N ALA A 53 15.01 6.76 32.49
CA ALA A 53 14.71 8.13 32.09
C ALA A 53 15.88 8.85 31.39
N LYS A 54 17.12 8.39 31.59
CA LYS A 54 18.33 9.02 31.02
C LYS A 54 18.84 8.31 29.76
N SER A 55 18.23 7.18 29.39
CA SER A 55 18.66 6.42 28.23
C SER A 55 18.44 7.19 26.92
N GLU A 56 19.45 7.16 26.06
CA GLU A 56 19.38 7.66 24.68
C GLU A 56 18.89 6.59 23.70
N TRP A 57 18.53 5.39 24.19
CA TRP A 57 18.13 4.29 23.32
C TRP A 57 16.80 4.58 22.62
N VAL A 58 16.87 4.83 21.31
CA VAL A 58 15.73 4.96 20.41
C VAL A 58 15.52 3.67 19.62
N ARG A 59 14.25 3.29 19.42
CA ARG A 59 13.86 2.20 18.54
C ARG A 59 12.96 2.71 17.42
N VAL A 60 13.26 2.26 16.20
CA VAL A 60 12.44 2.44 15.02
C VAL A 60 11.76 1.12 14.70
N GLU A 61 10.44 1.11 14.64
CA GLU A 61 9.64 -0.07 14.28
C GLU A 61 8.73 0.27 13.12
N VAL A 62 8.71 -0.59 12.10
CA VAL A 62 7.73 -0.53 11.00
C VAL A 62 6.86 -1.77 11.05
N GLU A 63 5.56 -1.54 11.15
CA GLU A 63 4.52 -2.56 11.10
C GLU A 63 4.01 -2.65 9.65
N PHE A 64 4.21 -3.81 9.03
CA PHE A 64 3.67 -4.14 7.71
C PHE A 64 2.41 -5.00 7.86
N LYS A 65 1.35 -4.64 7.13
CA LYS A 65 0.10 -5.40 7.05
C LYS A 65 -0.23 -5.72 5.61
N SER A 66 -0.91 -6.83 5.39
CA SER A 66 -1.49 -7.20 4.09
C SER A 66 -2.74 -6.36 3.77
N VAL A 67 -2.61 -5.04 3.78
CA VAL A 67 -3.64 -4.08 3.38
C VAL A 67 -3.11 -3.33 2.16
N ASP A 68 -3.83 -3.45 1.04
CA ASP A 68 -3.45 -2.90 -0.28
C ASP A 68 -2.05 -3.34 -0.73
N ARG A 69 -1.54 -4.48 -0.27
CA ARG A 69 -0.23 -5.05 -0.62
C ARG A 69 -0.18 -6.54 -0.32
N VAL A 70 0.66 -7.25 -1.04
CA VAL A 70 1.07 -8.63 -0.70
C VAL A 70 2.43 -8.54 -0.01
N LEU A 71 2.56 -9.16 1.17
CA LEU A 71 3.83 -9.19 1.89
C LEU A 71 4.69 -10.32 1.33
N PRO A 72 5.91 -10.03 0.83
CA PRO A 72 6.81 -11.08 0.37
C PRO A 72 7.34 -11.89 1.56
N PHE A 73 7.45 -13.21 1.41
CA PHE A 73 8.03 -14.07 2.46
C PHE A 73 9.49 -13.71 2.77
N ASP A 74 10.23 -13.21 1.77
CA ASP A 74 11.60 -12.70 1.93
C ASP A 74 11.72 -11.62 3.01
N LEU A 75 10.63 -10.92 3.34
CA LEU A 75 10.60 -9.95 4.44
C LEU A 75 10.97 -10.56 5.79
N LEU A 76 10.69 -11.85 6.00
CA LEU A 76 11.04 -12.56 7.23
C LEU A 76 12.54 -12.86 7.31
N LEU A 77 13.19 -13.06 6.16
CA LEU A 77 14.61 -13.37 6.06
C LEU A 77 15.46 -12.09 6.06
N ASN A 78 14.95 -11.04 5.40
CA ASN A 78 15.68 -9.79 5.16
C ASN A 78 14.98 -8.54 5.76
N PRO A 79 14.51 -8.55 7.03
CA PRO A 79 13.68 -7.47 7.57
C PRO A 79 14.35 -6.10 7.58
N GLY A 80 15.69 -6.05 7.73
CA GLY A 80 16.45 -4.80 7.69
C GLY A 80 16.38 -4.07 6.35
N GLN A 81 16.35 -4.81 5.23
CA GLN A 81 16.23 -4.22 3.89
C GLN A 81 14.85 -3.60 3.68
N TYR A 82 13.80 -4.26 4.19
CA TYR A 82 12.44 -3.74 4.13
C TYR A 82 12.19 -2.58 5.10
N LEU A 83 12.87 -2.57 6.26
CA LEU A 83 12.86 -1.43 7.18
C LEU A 83 13.49 -0.20 6.51
N ALA A 84 14.66 -0.35 5.89
CA ALA A 84 15.34 0.72 5.16
C ALA A 84 14.51 1.22 3.97
N GLY A 85 13.87 0.31 3.24
CA GLY A 85 12.95 0.65 2.15
C GLY A 85 11.57 1.15 2.59
N ALA A 86 11.26 1.15 3.89
CA ALA A 86 9.94 1.53 4.36
C ALA A 86 9.65 3.01 4.12
N TYR A 87 10.62 3.89 4.34
CA TYR A 87 10.52 5.34 4.13
C TYR A 87 11.87 5.86 3.62
N PRO A 88 11.91 6.85 2.71
CA PRO A 88 13.17 7.44 2.25
C PRO A 88 14.11 7.84 3.40
N MET A 89 13.57 8.34 4.52
CA MET A 89 14.36 8.71 5.70
C MET A 89 15.10 7.54 6.38
N PHE A 90 14.79 6.29 6.03
CA PHE A 90 15.40 5.09 6.61
C PHE A 90 16.42 4.43 5.68
N GLU A 91 16.69 5.01 4.52
CA GLU A 91 17.66 4.45 3.56
C GLU A 91 19.07 4.33 4.15
N TRP A 92 19.44 5.15 5.14
CA TRP A 92 20.72 5.05 5.85
C TRP A 92 20.88 3.80 6.74
N ILE A 93 19.78 3.10 7.08
CA ILE A 93 19.82 1.93 7.98
C ILE A 93 20.55 0.74 7.34
N LYS A 94 20.43 0.59 6.01
CA LYS A 94 21.00 -0.53 5.26
C LYS A 94 21.35 -0.07 3.85
N ASP A 95 22.49 -0.56 3.35
CA ASP A 95 22.97 -0.29 2.00
C ASP A 95 21.97 -0.74 0.90
N THR A 96 21.19 -1.79 1.18
CA THR A 96 20.14 -2.27 0.28
C THR A 96 18.75 -2.04 0.88
N ALA A 97 17.88 -1.36 0.13
CA ALA A 97 16.52 -1.03 0.52
C ALA A 97 15.49 -1.72 -0.40
N CYS A 98 14.61 -2.53 0.20
CA CYS A 98 13.54 -3.24 -0.51
C CYS A 98 12.18 -2.60 -0.23
N ARG A 99 11.40 -2.30 -1.27
CA ARG A 99 10.06 -1.68 -1.16
C ARG A 99 8.96 -2.68 -1.51
N ILE A 100 7.91 -2.74 -0.69
CA ILE A 100 6.73 -3.57 -0.96
C ILE A 100 5.77 -2.79 -1.86
N ALA A 101 5.47 -3.34 -3.03
CA ALA A 101 4.51 -2.77 -3.97
C ALA A 101 3.09 -2.75 -3.37
N CYS A 102 2.38 -1.63 -3.56
CA CYS A 102 0.97 -1.56 -3.22
C CYS A 102 0.14 -2.14 -4.37
N VAL A 103 -0.70 -3.13 -4.08
CA VAL A 103 -1.73 -3.61 -5.00
C VAL A 103 -2.84 -2.57 -5.04
N LYS A 104 -2.94 -1.84 -6.14
CA LYS A 104 -4.00 -0.86 -6.34
C LYS A 104 -5.20 -1.53 -7.01
N ASN A 105 -6.17 -1.99 -6.22
CA ASN A 105 -7.54 -2.28 -6.70
C ASN A 105 -8.30 -1.00 -7.16
N ALA A 106 -7.59 0.12 -7.28
CA ALA A 106 -8.13 1.42 -7.63
C ALA A 106 -8.81 1.40 -9.01
N VAL A 107 -8.41 0.52 -9.93
CA VAL A 107 -9.07 0.38 -11.24
C VAL A 107 -10.50 -0.11 -11.07
N GLU A 108 -10.71 -1.23 -10.37
CA GLU A 108 -12.05 -1.81 -10.17
C GLU A 108 -12.97 -0.86 -9.37
N ALA A 109 -12.44 -0.27 -8.30
CA ALA A 109 -13.19 0.69 -7.48
C ALA A 109 -13.54 1.96 -8.27
N THR A 110 -12.60 2.48 -9.07
CA THR A 110 -12.84 3.66 -9.91
C THR A 110 -13.86 3.33 -10.99
N TYR A 111 -13.73 2.20 -11.69
CA TYR A 111 -14.69 1.75 -12.71
C TYR A 111 -16.12 1.70 -12.15
N LYS A 112 -16.32 1.01 -11.01
CA LYS A 112 -17.63 0.93 -10.34
C LYS A 112 -18.21 2.31 -10.02
N SER A 113 -17.39 3.20 -9.46
CA SER A 113 -17.84 4.56 -9.12
C SER A 113 -18.17 5.41 -10.36
N THR A 114 -17.38 5.27 -11.44
CA THR A 114 -17.56 5.99 -12.70
C THR A 114 -18.84 5.55 -13.41
N VAL A 115 -19.14 4.24 -13.44
CA VAL A 115 -20.40 3.73 -14.01
C VAL A 115 -21.62 4.29 -13.29
N VAL A 116 -21.60 4.31 -11.95
CA VAL A 116 -22.71 4.87 -11.15
C VAL A 116 -22.89 6.35 -11.43
N TRP A 117 -21.80 7.12 -11.47
CA TRP A 117 -21.84 8.55 -11.77
C TRP A 117 -22.35 8.82 -13.19
N LEU A 118 -21.81 8.11 -14.20
CA LEU A 118 -22.24 8.20 -15.60
C LEU A 118 -23.74 7.94 -15.74
N LYS A 119 -24.23 6.85 -15.13
CA LYS A 119 -25.65 6.51 -15.17
C LYS A 119 -26.54 7.60 -14.58
N ARG A 120 -26.11 8.22 -13.48
CA ARG A 120 -26.90 9.26 -12.78
C ARG A 120 -26.88 10.60 -13.50
N GLN A 121 -25.71 11.07 -13.93
CA GLN A 121 -25.52 12.42 -14.43
C GLN A 121 -25.64 12.51 -15.95
N CYS A 122 -25.11 11.52 -16.66
CA CYS A 122 -24.93 11.58 -18.11
C CYS A 122 -25.80 10.55 -18.86
N GLY A 123 -26.41 9.59 -18.17
CA GLY A 123 -27.09 8.45 -18.80
C GLY A 123 -28.21 8.87 -19.76
N LYS A 124 -29.08 9.80 -19.33
CA LYS A 124 -30.18 10.30 -20.18
C LYS A 124 -29.67 11.07 -21.39
N ALA A 125 -28.67 11.93 -21.18
CA ALA A 125 -28.07 12.73 -22.25
C ALA A 125 -27.35 11.84 -23.28
N LEU A 126 -26.58 10.85 -22.82
CA LEU A 126 -25.89 9.90 -23.69
C LEU A 126 -26.86 9.05 -24.51
N ALA A 127 -27.98 8.63 -23.92
CA ALA A 127 -29.01 7.90 -24.64
C ALA A 127 -29.67 8.76 -25.74
N PHE A 128 -30.01 10.00 -25.42
CA PHE A 128 -30.56 10.96 -26.39
C PHE A 128 -29.59 11.24 -27.54
N VAL A 129 -28.31 11.50 -27.24
CA VAL A 129 -27.28 11.71 -28.27
C VAL A 129 -27.08 10.45 -29.11
N ALA A 130 -27.07 9.26 -28.51
CA ALA A 130 -26.96 8.01 -29.26
C ALA A 130 -28.14 7.76 -30.22
N GLU A 131 -29.34 8.18 -29.84
CA GLU A 131 -30.52 8.11 -30.71
C GLU A 131 -30.43 9.11 -31.87
N MET A 132 -29.99 10.34 -31.60
CA MET A 132 -29.82 11.38 -32.62
C MET A 132 -28.69 11.08 -33.63
N GLU A 133 -27.58 10.49 -33.16
CA GLU A 133 -26.41 10.15 -33.98
C GLU A 133 -26.51 8.76 -34.64
N GLY A 134 -27.63 8.05 -34.45
CA GLY A 134 -27.87 6.74 -35.07
C GLY A 134 -27.04 5.59 -34.48
N GLY A 135 -26.47 5.76 -33.28
CA GLY A 135 -25.77 4.69 -32.58
C GLY A 135 -24.90 5.14 -31.39
N ALA A 136 -24.62 4.18 -30.50
CA ALA A 136 -23.80 4.41 -29.31
C ALA A 136 -22.34 4.76 -29.63
N GLN A 137 -21.79 4.19 -30.72
CA GLN A 137 -20.41 4.44 -31.14
C GLN A 137 -20.23 5.89 -31.63
N ALA A 138 -21.16 6.39 -32.44
CA ALA A 138 -21.14 7.77 -32.93
C ALA A 138 -21.25 8.80 -31.79
N ALA A 139 -22.11 8.54 -30.80
CA ALA A 139 -22.21 9.36 -29.60
C ALA A 139 -20.92 9.38 -28.76
N LEU A 140 -20.22 8.25 -28.66
CA LEU A 140 -18.93 8.17 -27.97
C LEU A 140 -17.81 8.86 -28.75
N ASP A 141 -17.82 8.79 -30.08
CA ASP A 141 -16.86 9.53 -30.91
C ASP A 141 -17.06 11.05 -30.82
N LEU A 142 -18.30 11.51 -30.61
CA LEU A 142 -18.64 12.93 -30.45
C LEU A 142 -18.28 13.47 -29.05
N VAL A 143 -18.66 12.75 -27.98
CA VAL A 143 -18.54 13.23 -26.58
C VAL A 143 -17.29 12.71 -25.88
N GLY A 144 -16.74 11.59 -26.34
CA GLY A 144 -15.58 10.94 -25.74
C GLY A 144 -14.28 11.68 -26.04
N VAL A 145 -13.47 11.91 -25.00
CA VAL A 145 -12.13 12.48 -25.16
C VAL A 145 -11.13 11.35 -25.44
N LYS A 146 -10.72 11.20 -26.70
CA LYS A 146 -9.78 10.15 -27.13
C LYS A 146 -8.46 10.21 -26.36
N GLY A 147 -7.98 9.05 -25.94
CA GLY A 147 -6.69 8.89 -25.25
C GLY A 147 -6.65 9.39 -23.81
N ARG A 148 -7.77 9.83 -23.22
CA ARG A 148 -7.81 10.26 -21.82
C ARG A 148 -8.67 9.32 -20.98
N VAL A 149 -8.10 8.88 -19.86
CA VAL A 149 -8.81 8.17 -18.79
C VAL A 149 -8.90 9.07 -17.55
N PRO A 150 -9.80 8.79 -16.60
CA PRO A 150 -9.81 9.52 -15.34
C PRO A 150 -8.43 9.49 -14.68
N VAL A 151 -7.96 10.65 -14.20
CA VAL A 151 -6.62 10.82 -13.58
C VAL A 151 -6.34 9.80 -12.47
N ARG A 152 -7.40 9.30 -11.80
CA ARG A 152 -7.28 8.25 -10.77
C ARG A 152 -6.82 6.90 -11.34
N ILE A 153 -7.21 6.55 -12.56
CA ILE A 153 -6.78 5.34 -13.26
C ILE A 153 -5.38 5.54 -13.84
N ASP A 154 -5.13 6.70 -14.44
CA ASP A 154 -3.83 7.10 -15.00
C ASP A 154 -2.69 6.99 -13.97
N ARG A 155 -2.99 7.30 -12.70
CA ARG A 155 -2.04 7.16 -11.57
C ARG A 155 -2.08 5.80 -10.88
N ALA A 156 -3.07 4.96 -11.15
CA ALA A 156 -3.33 3.74 -10.39
C ALA A 156 -2.58 2.51 -10.90
N ALA A 157 -2.42 2.33 -12.21
CA ALA A 157 -1.61 1.26 -12.77
C ALA A 157 -1.42 1.48 -14.27
N PRO A 158 -0.28 1.08 -14.85
CA PRO A 158 -0.12 0.96 -16.30
C PRO A 158 -0.97 -0.18 -16.89
N ASP A 159 -1.30 -1.22 -16.11
CA ASP A 159 -2.11 -2.36 -16.57
C ASP A 159 -2.75 -3.16 -15.39
N ILE A 160 -3.94 -3.73 -15.61
CA ILE A 160 -4.70 -4.56 -14.64
C ILE A 160 -4.04 -5.93 -14.41
N SER A 161 -3.23 -6.38 -15.38
CA SER A 161 -2.50 -7.65 -15.38
C SER A 161 -1.36 -7.72 -14.36
N GLN A 162 -0.88 -6.58 -13.86
CA GLN A 162 0.25 -6.50 -12.93
C GLN A 162 -0.16 -6.46 -11.46
N ALA A 163 -1.46 -6.43 -11.17
CA ALA A 163 -1.96 -6.53 -9.80
C ALA A 163 -1.89 -8.00 -9.35
N GLY A 164 -0.96 -8.32 -8.45
CA GLY A 164 -0.86 -9.65 -7.86
C GLY A 164 -2.17 -10.10 -7.20
N VAL A 165 -2.54 -11.36 -7.38
CA VAL A 165 -3.76 -11.94 -6.78
C VAL A 165 -3.60 -11.94 -5.25
N PRO A 166 -4.55 -11.38 -4.48
CA PRO A 166 -4.50 -11.45 -3.02
C PRO A 166 -4.45 -12.89 -2.53
N VAL A 167 -3.66 -13.18 -1.49
CA VAL A 167 -3.45 -14.56 -0.96
C VAL A 167 -4.76 -15.30 -0.67
N HIS A 168 -5.82 -14.62 -0.23
CA HIS A 168 -7.13 -15.23 0.03
C HIS A 168 -7.94 -15.57 -1.24
N LYS A 169 -7.50 -15.10 -2.41
CA LYS A 169 -8.05 -15.43 -3.74
C LYS A 169 -7.12 -16.35 -4.54
N GLN A 170 -5.91 -16.60 -4.05
CA GLN A 170 -5.00 -17.57 -4.68
C GLN A 170 -5.54 -18.96 -4.39
N GLU A 171 -5.59 -19.82 -5.42
CA GLU A 171 -5.88 -21.23 -5.21
C GLU A 171 -4.79 -21.81 -4.30
N ARG A 172 -5.21 -22.45 -3.20
CA ARG A 172 -4.27 -23.20 -2.37
C ARG A 172 -3.79 -24.38 -3.20
N PHE A 173 -2.48 -24.55 -3.30
CA PHE A 173 -1.91 -25.77 -3.86
C PHE A 173 -2.36 -26.94 -2.96
N VAL A 174 -3.31 -27.72 -3.46
CA VAL A 174 -3.75 -28.95 -2.79
C VAL A 174 -2.73 -30.01 -3.19
N LEU A 175 -1.96 -30.48 -2.22
CA LEU A 175 -1.14 -31.67 -2.43
C LEU A 175 -2.09 -32.83 -2.80
N PRO A 176 -1.82 -33.57 -3.89
CA PRO A 176 -2.53 -34.81 -4.16
C PRO A 176 -2.46 -35.71 -2.92
N LEU A 177 -3.59 -36.31 -2.53
CA LEU A 177 -3.75 -37.14 -1.33
C LEU A 177 -2.78 -38.33 -1.28
N ASP A 178 -2.19 -38.64 -2.41
CA ASP A 178 -1.31 -39.76 -2.75
C ASP A 178 0.19 -39.37 -2.82
N VAL A 179 0.54 -38.09 -2.61
CA VAL A 179 1.95 -37.69 -2.48
C VAL A 179 2.53 -38.22 -1.17
N ARG A 180 3.30 -39.31 -1.26
CA ARG A 180 4.19 -39.77 -0.20
C ARG A 180 5.55 -39.13 -0.40
N ILE A 181 5.96 -38.28 0.56
CA ILE A 181 7.33 -37.79 0.63
C ILE A 181 8.17 -38.96 1.14
N ASP A 182 9.02 -39.52 0.28
CA ASP A 182 10.01 -40.50 0.73
C ASP A 182 11.05 -39.78 1.59
N MET A 183 11.06 -40.10 2.88
CA MET A 183 11.96 -39.51 3.88
C MET A 183 13.39 -40.10 3.81
N SER A 184 13.68 -40.96 2.82
CA SER A 184 14.97 -41.63 2.65
C SER A 184 16.14 -40.72 2.23
N ILE A 185 15.87 -39.46 1.82
CA ILE A 185 16.92 -38.54 1.33
C ILE A 185 17.52 -37.66 2.45
N ALA A 186 17.07 -37.79 3.71
CA ALA A 186 17.65 -37.01 4.82
C ALA A 186 18.97 -37.57 5.40
N ALA A 187 19.56 -38.59 4.78
CA ALA A 187 20.84 -39.18 5.20
C ALA A 187 21.85 -39.22 4.05
N MET A 188 22.35 -38.05 3.64
CA MET A 188 23.61 -37.89 2.90
C MET A 188 24.26 -36.56 3.27
#